data_AF-A0A4Y2W7Z7-F1
#
_entry.id   AF-A0A4Y2W7Z7-F1
#
_cell.length_a   1.000
_cell.length_b   1.000
_cell.length_c   1.000
_cell.angle_alpha   90.00
_cell.angle_beta   90.00
_cell.angle_gamma   90.00
#
_symmetry.space_group_name_H-M   'P 1'
#
loop_
_entity.id
_entity.type
_entity.pdbx_description
1 polymer ?
#
loop_
_entity_poly.entity_id
_entity_poly.type
_entity_poly.pdbx_seq_one_letter_code
_entity_poly.pdbx_strand_id
1 'polypeptide(L)'
;MELLLSGGSKYAADFSCFDKTSSPHKITSVELNDLVRDLDLSKNKTEILASRLQQWNLLEENVRVTSFHTRHLLFESFFEKEESIVFFCDTDVLLKELRIAHEPNEWRVFIDALKLSLKAVLLNNGNELPSIPVAHPYMSHMKETYYNLKQLLEMINYSKYSWQICADL
;
A
#
# COMPACT_ATOMS: atom_id res chain seq x y z
N MET A 1 -8.22 24.83 59.06
CA MET A 1 -8.50 24.34 57.69
C MET A 1 -7.18 24.37 56.96
N GLU A 2 -6.66 23.17 56.65
CA GLU A 2 -5.74 22.81 55.56
C GLU A 2 -4.43 23.62 55.39
N LEU A 3 -3.30 23.09 55.86
CA LEU A 3 -2.38 22.12 55.24
C LEU A 3 -1.27 22.79 54.43
N LEU A 4 -0.06 22.76 55.01
CA LEU A 4 1.22 22.79 54.31
C LEU A 4 1.27 21.66 53.27
N LEU A 5 1.98 21.87 52.15
CA LEU A 5 3.17 21.08 51.80
C LEU A 5 3.85 21.65 50.54
N SER A 6 5.12 22.02 50.75
CA SER A 6 6.14 22.30 49.73
C SER A 6 6.33 21.09 48.81
N GLY A 7 6.46 21.32 47.51
CA GLY A 7 6.91 20.33 46.54
C GLY A 7 7.55 21.01 45.34
N GLY A 8 8.88 21.12 45.34
CA GLY A 8 9.65 21.58 44.19
C GLY A 8 9.86 20.46 43.16
N SER A 9 9.78 20.82 41.88
CA SER A 9 10.50 20.23 40.75
C SER A 9 10.32 21.23 39.60
N LYS A 10 11.31 22.08 39.28
CA LYS A 10 12.40 21.80 38.33
C LYS A 10 11.90 21.14 37.04
N TYR A 11 12.34 21.71 35.91
CA TYR A 11 11.99 21.42 34.52
C TYR A 11 10.78 22.19 33.95
N ALA A 12 10.79 23.51 34.09
CA ALA A 12 10.39 24.36 32.97
C ALA A 12 11.69 24.71 32.23
N ALA A 13 12.16 23.81 31.37
CA ALA A 13 13.12 24.19 30.36
C ALA A 13 12.36 25.14 29.44
N ASP A 14 12.56 26.44 29.67
CA ASP A 14 12.14 27.50 28.78
C ASP A 14 12.52 27.10 27.35
N PHE A 15 11.52 26.86 26.49
CA PHE A 15 11.71 26.84 25.03
C PHE A 15 12.06 28.26 24.58
N SER A 16 13.24 28.75 24.96
CA SER A 16 13.81 29.98 24.43
C SER A 16 14.63 29.62 23.20
N CYS A 17 13.96 29.59 22.05
CA CYS A 17 14.62 29.81 20.77
C CYS A 17 13.77 30.78 19.95
N PHE A 18 13.75 32.04 20.39
CA PHE A 18 13.46 33.14 19.48
C PHE A 18 14.77 33.52 18.81
N ASP A 19 15.14 32.77 17.78
CA ASP A 19 16.11 33.29 16.84
C ASP A 19 15.40 34.32 15.96
N LYS A 20 15.75 35.58 16.19
CA LYS A 20 15.21 36.72 15.43
C LYS A 20 15.87 36.72 14.06
N THR A 21 15.05 36.89 13.02
CA THR A 21 15.40 37.30 11.64
C THR A 21 15.72 36.23 10.58
N SER A 22 15.06 35.08 10.63
CA SER A 22 14.92 34.25 9.41
C SER A 22 13.44 33.96 9.17
N SER A 23 13.03 33.92 7.91
CA SER A 23 11.70 33.43 7.51
C SER A 23 11.39 32.11 8.23
N PRO A 24 10.12 31.82 8.55
CA PRO A 24 9.75 30.56 9.20
C PRO A 24 10.33 29.37 8.43
N HIS A 25 10.90 28.40 9.15
CA HIS A 25 11.43 27.18 8.55
C HIS A 25 10.32 26.49 7.75
N LYS A 26 10.58 26.26 6.47
CA LYS A 26 9.67 25.51 5.62
C LYS A 26 10.07 24.04 5.69
N ILE A 27 9.16 23.22 6.18
CA ILE A 27 9.31 21.78 6.26
C ILE A 27 9.38 21.22 4.84
N THR A 28 10.46 20.51 4.58
CA THR A 28 10.70 19.79 3.32
C THR A 28 9.90 18.49 3.28
N SER A 29 9.81 17.85 2.10
CA SER A 29 9.14 16.55 1.99
C SER A 29 9.82 15.45 2.81
N VAL A 30 11.14 15.55 2.99
CA VAL A 30 11.92 14.56 3.75
C VAL A 30 11.58 14.68 5.23
N GLU A 31 11.63 15.90 5.77
CA GLU A 31 11.27 16.17 7.17
C GLU A 31 9.82 15.81 7.48
N LEU A 32 8.89 16.08 6.55
CA LEU A 32 7.50 15.68 6.71
C LEU A 32 7.35 14.15 6.79
N ASN A 33 8.07 13.41 5.95
CA ASN A 33 8.06 11.94 5.97
C ASN A 33 8.71 11.37 7.25
N ASP A 34 9.80 11.98 7.71
CA ASP A 34 10.45 11.62 8.97
C ASP A 34 9.51 11.87 10.15
N LEU A 35 8.80 13.00 10.19
CA LEU A 35 7.78 13.29 11.20
C LEU A 35 6.64 12.26 11.19
N VAL A 36 6.17 11.87 10.02
CA VAL A 36 5.11 10.84 9.88
C VAL A 36 5.57 9.49 10.43
N ARG A 37 6.82 9.10 10.14
CA ARG A 37 7.42 7.86 10.59
C ARG A 37 7.67 7.88 12.10
N ASP A 38 8.29 8.93 12.61
CA ASP A 38 8.73 9.02 14.00
C ASP A 38 7.54 9.17 14.97
N LEU A 39 6.44 9.76 14.50
CA LEU A 39 5.19 9.89 15.25
C LEU A 39 4.18 8.75 15.00
N ASP A 40 4.54 7.76 14.17
CA ASP A 40 3.68 6.64 13.77
C ASP A 40 2.27 7.07 13.34
N LEU A 41 2.19 8.09 12.46
CA LEU A 41 0.92 8.68 12.07
C LEU A 41 0.19 7.81 11.07
N SER A 42 -1.09 7.52 11.36
CA SER A 42 -1.99 6.94 10.36
C SER A 42 -2.18 7.89 9.17
N LYS A 43 -2.57 7.34 8.03
CA LYS A 43 -2.76 8.11 6.79
C LYS A 43 -3.65 9.35 6.97
N ASN A 44 -4.80 9.20 7.63
CA ASN A 44 -5.74 10.31 7.85
C ASN A 44 -5.12 11.39 8.73
N LYS A 45 -4.35 11.00 9.75
CA LYS A 45 -3.65 11.95 10.64
C LYS A 45 -2.54 12.69 9.91
N THR A 46 -1.79 11.98 9.06
CA THR A 46 -0.75 12.56 8.18
C THR A 46 -1.33 13.62 7.25
N GLU A 47 -2.46 13.33 6.61
CA GLU A 47 -3.13 14.28 5.71
C GLU A 47 -3.61 15.53 6.44
N ILE A 48 -4.21 15.38 7.62
CA ILE A 48 -4.62 16.52 8.46
C ILE A 48 -3.41 17.35 8.87
N LEU A 49 -2.33 16.71 9.34
CA LEU A 49 -1.09 17.40 9.73
C LEU A 49 -0.53 18.21 8.56
N ALA A 50 -0.33 17.56 7.42
CA ALA A 50 0.26 18.21 6.26
C ALA A 50 -0.65 19.32 5.69
N SER A 51 -1.97 19.15 5.72
CA SER A 51 -2.92 20.21 5.35
C SER A 51 -2.83 21.43 6.27
N ARG A 52 -2.68 21.22 7.59
CA ARG A 52 -2.48 22.33 8.55
C ARG A 52 -1.14 23.04 8.34
N LEU A 53 -0.06 22.30 8.13
CA LEU A 53 1.26 22.87 7.83
C LEU A 53 1.24 23.67 6.51
N GLN A 54 0.49 23.21 5.51
CA GLN A 54 0.27 23.94 4.27
C GLN A 54 -0.50 25.26 4.50
N GLN A 55 -1.60 25.21 5.26
CA GLN A 55 -2.39 26.39 5.63
C GLN A 55 -1.57 27.43 6.40
N TRP A 56 -0.60 26.98 7.21
CA TRP A 56 0.31 27.85 7.94
C TRP A 56 1.49 28.36 7.11
N ASN A 57 1.57 28.01 5.82
CA ASN A 57 2.70 28.34 4.94
C ASN A 57 4.05 27.85 5.50
N LEU A 58 4.03 26.71 6.21
CA LEU A 58 5.19 26.05 6.82
C LEU A 58 5.69 24.87 5.98
N LEU A 59 5.13 24.64 4.78
CA LEU A 59 5.65 23.66 3.83
C LEU A 59 6.31 24.38 2.66
N GLU A 60 7.35 23.77 2.09
CA GLU A 60 7.90 24.23 0.82
C GLU A 60 6.87 24.08 -0.33
N GLU A 61 6.94 24.95 -1.33
CA GLU A 61 5.93 25.01 -2.44
C GLU A 61 5.89 23.74 -3.31
N ASN A 62 6.99 22.99 -3.32
CA ASN A 62 7.14 21.72 -4.04
C ASN A 62 6.68 20.51 -3.22
N VAL A 63 6.36 20.67 -1.94
CA VAL A 63 5.89 19.56 -1.09
C VAL A 63 4.44 19.29 -1.42
N ARG A 64 4.25 18.30 -2.30
CA ARG A 64 2.92 17.75 -2.53
C ARG A 64 2.63 16.75 -1.42
N VAL A 65 1.55 16.99 -0.69
CA VAL A 65 0.88 15.95 0.09
C VAL A 65 0.22 15.01 -0.91
N THR A 66 1.01 14.25 -1.66
CA THR A 66 0.45 13.13 -2.41
C THR A 66 0.09 12.10 -1.37
N SER A 67 -1.16 12.14 -0.92
CA SER A 67 -1.80 10.95 -0.38
C SER A 67 -1.46 9.78 -1.31
N PHE A 68 -1.25 8.61 -0.74
CA PHE A 68 -0.87 7.34 -1.40
C PHE A 68 -1.89 6.87 -2.48
N HIS A 69 -2.31 7.73 -3.40
CA HIS A 69 -3.62 7.68 -4.05
C HIS A 69 -3.61 7.85 -5.57
N THR A 70 -2.46 7.74 -6.22
CA THR A 70 -2.41 7.71 -7.70
C THR A 70 -1.71 6.50 -8.27
N ARG A 71 -0.96 5.73 -7.47
CA ARG A 71 -0.32 4.49 -7.99
C ARG A 71 -1.37 3.45 -8.39
N HIS A 72 -2.45 3.32 -7.63
CA HIS A 72 -3.51 2.38 -7.97
C HIS A 72 -4.27 2.80 -9.24
N LEU A 73 -4.36 4.10 -9.55
CA LEU A 73 -5.00 4.59 -10.78
C LEU A 73 -4.26 4.14 -12.05
N LEU A 74 -2.94 3.97 -11.99
CA LEU A 74 -2.16 3.40 -13.10
C LEU A 74 -2.58 1.96 -13.38
N PHE A 75 -2.95 1.21 -12.35
CA PHE A 75 -3.33 -0.19 -12.46
C PHE A 75 -4.83 -0.43 -12.56
N GLU A 76 -5.66 0.57 -12.23
CA GLU A 76 -7.12 0.48 -12.23
C GLU A 76 -7.67 0.05 -13.60
N SER A 77 -7.05 0.53 -14.68
CA SER A 77 -7.42 0.14 -16.05
C SER A 77 -7.10 -1.31 -16.42
N PHE A 78 -6.28 -2.01 -15.64
CA PHE A 78 -5.93 -3.42 -15.87
C PHE A 78 -6.76 -4.39 -15.03
N PHE A 79 -7.61 -3.88 -14.14
CA PHE A 79 -8.49 -4.70 -13.34
C PHE A 79 -9.87 -4.77 -13.99
N GLU A 80 -10.30 -6.00 -14.28
CA GLU A 80 -11.70 -6.27 -14.53
C GLU A 80 -12.33 -6.98 -13.34
N LYS A 81 -13.64 -6.85 -13.27
CA LYS A 81 -14.46 -7.50 -12.28
C LYS A 81 -15.48 -8.37 -13.01
N GLU A 82 -15.43 -9.66 -12.73
CA GLU A 82 -16.42 -10.61 -13.21
C GLU A 82 -16.99 -11.40 -12.03
N GLU A 83 -18.32 -11.42 -11.96
CA GLU A 83 -19.09 -12.01 -10.86
C GLU A 83 -18.62 -11.55 -9.46
N SER A 84 -17.74 -12.34 -8.84
CA SER A 84 -17.23 -12.18 -7.49
C SER A 84 -15.71 -12.07 -7.39
N ILE A 85 -15.00 -11.97 -8.53
CA ILE A 85 -13.54 -11.91 -8.63
C ILE A 85 -13.12 -10.60 -9.29
N VAL A 86 -12.08 -9.97 -8.75
CA VAL A 86 -11.32 -8.93 -9.44
C VAL A 86 -10.01 -9.55 -9.90
N PHE A 87 -9.70 -9.43 -11.18
CA PHE A 87 -8.53 -10.06 -11.78
C PHE A 87 -7.85 -9.12 -12.76
N PHE A 88 -6.61 -9.45 -13.10
CA PHE A 88 -5.88 -8.76 -14.15
C PHE A 88 -6.19 -9.38 -15.51
N CYS A 89 -6.73 -8.58 -16.43
CA CYS A 89 -7.17 -9.05 -17.75
C CYS A 89 -6.02 -9.52 -18.62
N ASP A 90 -4.89 -8.81 -18.55
CA ASP A 90 -3.71 -9.10 -19.33
C ASP A 90 -2.43 -9.03 -18.48
N THR A 91 -1.94 -10.21 -18.10
CA THR A 91 -0.71 -10.38 -17.34
C THR A 91 0.53 -9.88 -18.10
N ASP A 92 0.55 -9.94 -19.44
CA ASP A 92 1.68 -9.44 -20.24
C ASP A 92 1.80 -7.92 -20.09
N VAL A 93 0.66 -7.22 -20.17
CA VAL A 93 0.60 -5.76 -20.04
C VAL A 93 0.95 -5.33 -18.62
N LEU A 94 0.44 -6.04 -17.60
CA LEU A 94 0.81 -5.79 -16.21
C LEU A 94 2.32 -5.92 -15.98
N LEU A 95 2.92 -7.02 -16.42
CA LEU A 95 4.36 -7.27 -16.25
C LEU A 95 5.19 -6.24 -17.02
N LYS A 96 4.75 -5.86 -18.22
CA LYS A 96 5.37 -4.78 -18.98
C LYS A 96 5.35 -3.44 -18.26
N GLU A 97 4.23 -3.07 -17.63
CA GLU A 97 4.10 -1.82 -16.86
C GLU A 97 4.99 -1.86 -15.60
N LEU A 98 5.11 -3.04 -14.98
CA LEU A 98 6.04 -3.29 -13.87
C LEU A 98 7.52 -3.36 -14.32
N ARG A 99 7.79 -3.28 -15.63
CA ARG A 99 9.13 -3.41 -16.25
C ARG A 99 9.78 -4.75 -15.96
N ILE A 100 8.97 -5.80 -15.90
CA ILE A 100 9.38 -7.19 -15.70
C ILE A 100 9.23 -7.93 -17.03
N ALA A 101 10.28 -8.65 -17.44
CA ALA A 101 10.19 -9.52 -18.61
C ALA A 101 9.27 -10.70 -18.29
N HIS A 102 8.28 -10.97 -19.17
CA HIS A 102 7.39 -12.09 -18.97
C HIS A 102 7.91 -13.33 -19.70
N GLU A 103 8.55 -14.22 -18.95
CA GLU A 103 8.87 -15.59 -19.38
C GLU A 103 8.00 -16.58 -18.61
N PRO A 104 6.91 -17.11 -19.18
CA PRO A 104 5.94 -17.93 -18.44
C PRO A 104 6.57 -19.11 -17.65
N ASN A 105 7.63 -19.72 -18.19
CA ASN A 105 8.33 -20.84 -17.55
C ASN A 105 9.06 -20.46 -16.25
N GLU A 106 9.33 -19.17 -16.03
CA GLU A 106 9.95 -18.65 -14.81
C GLU A 106 8.93 -18.31 -13.72
N TRP A 107 7.63 -18.46 -14.00
CA TRP A 107 6.56 -18.15 -13.07
C TRP A 107 5.71 -19.37 -12.73
N ARG A 108 5.17 -19.37 -11.53
CA ARG A 108 4.16 -20.32 -11.05
C ARG A 108 3.01 -19.55 -10.43
N VAL A 109 1.80 -20.08 -10.57
CA VAL A 109 0.62 -19.54 -9.90
C VAL A 109 0.48 -20.22 -8.56
N PHE A 110 0.44 -19.42 -7.50
CA PHE A 110 0.06 -19.84 -6.17
C PHE A 110 -1.41 -19.54 -5.93
N ILE A 111 -2.19 -20.56 -5.56
CA ILE A 111 -3.59 -20.41 -5.17
C ILE A 111 -3.69 -20.59 -3.66
N ASP A 112 -4.14 -19.53 -2.99
CA ASP A 112 -4.40 -19.51 -1.55
C ASP A 112 -5.90 -19.64 -1.31
N ALA A 113 -6.32 -20.80 -0.80
CA ALA A 113 -7.68 -21.08 -0.42
C ALA A 113 -7.86 -20.83 1.08
N LEU A 114 -8.32 -19.63 1.43
CA LEU A 114 -8.80 -19.35 2.78
C LEU A 114 -10.27 -19.74 2.87
N LYS A 115 -10.74 -20.04 4.09
CA LYS A 115 -12.10 -20.54 4.41
C LYS A 115 -13.26 -19.78 3.76
N LEU A 116 -13.04 -18.52 3.37
CA LEU A 116 -14.02 -17.60 2.82
C LEU A 116 -13.56 -16.90 1.53
N SER A 117 -12.34 -17.14 1.06
CA SER A 117 -11.76 -16.36 -0.03
C SER A 117 -10.71 -17.17 -0.79
N LEU A 118 -10.78 -17.13 -2.12
CA LEU A 118 -9.81 -17.76 -3.00
C LEU A 118 -8.98 -16.68 -3.71
N LYS A 119 -7.66 -16.71 -3.57
CA LYS A 119 -6.74 -15.72 -4.17
C LYS A 119 -5.73 -16.43 -5.06
N ALA A 120 -5.34 -15.77 -6.15
CA ALA A 120 -4.23 -16.22 -6.98
C ALA A 120 -3.11 -15.17 -7.02
N VAL A 121 -1.88 -15.65 -6.87
CA VAL A 121 -0.66 -14.85 -6.86
C VAL A 121 0.35 -15.48 -7.79
N LEU A 122 0.94 -14.70 -8.69
CA LEU A 122 2.04 -15.13 -9.53
C LEU A 122 3.35 -15.01 -8.74
N LEU A 123 4.10 -16.10 -8.67
CA LEU A 123 5.39 -16.19 -7.98
C LEU A 123 6.49 -16.49 -8.99
N ASN A 124 7.58 -15.73 -8.95
CA ASN A 124 8.77 -16.07 -9.71
C ASN A 124 9.47 -17.28 -9.07
N ASN A 125 9.91 -18.24 -9.88
CA ASN A 125 10.45 -19.51 -9.41
C ASN A 125 11.74 -19.35 -8.58
N GLY A 126 12.57 -18.36 -8.91
CA GLY A 126 13.77 -18.00 -8.15
C GLY A 126 13.51 -17.13 -6.92
N ASN A 127 12.26 -16.68 -6.71
CA ASN A 127 11.89 -15.67 -5.72
C ASN A 127 12.73 -14.37 -5.83
N GLU A 128 13.30 -14.09 -7.00
CA GLU A 128 14.11 -12.88 -7.23
C GLU A 128 13.24 -11.66 -7.50
N LEU A 129 12.04 -11.89 -8.03
CA LEU A 129 11.03 -10.88 -8.35
C LEU A 129 9.90 -10.88 -7.32
N PRO A 130 9.23 -9.74 -7.12
CA PRO A 130 8.12 -9.65 -6.19
C PRO A 130 6.96 -10.57 -6.60
N SER A 131 6.24 -11.09 -5.61
CA SER A 131 4.97 -11.78 -5.83
C SER A 131 3.93 -10.80 -6.37
N ILE A 132 3.20 -11.19 -7.41
CA ILE A 132 2.21 -10.32 -8.08
C ILE A 132 0.83 -10.93 -7.88
N PRO A 133 -0.07 -10.30 -7.10
CA PRO A 133 -1.46 -10.74 -7.00
C PRO A 133 -2.11 -10.66 -8.39
N VAL A 134 -2.65 -11.76 -8.90
CA VAL A 134 -3.28 -11.79 -10.25
C VAL A 134 -4.80 -11.86 -10.18
N ALA A 135 -5.34 -12.39 -9.08
CA ALA A 135 -6.77 -12.38 -8.82
C ALA A 135 -7.08 -12.35 -7.31
N HIS A 136 -8.10 -11.58 -6.96
CA HIS A 136 -8.57 -11.40 -5.60
C HIS A 136 -10.09 -11.48 -5.55
N PRO A 137 -10.68 -12.11 -4.52
CA PRO A 137 -12.12 -12.19 -4.41
C PRO A 137 -12.68 -10.84 -3.97
N TYR A 138 -13.65 -10.33 -4.72
CA TYR A 138 -14.40 -9.14 -4.36
C TYR A 138 -15.42 -9.42 -3.23
N MET A 139 -15.90 -10.67 -3.13
CA MET A 139 -16.91 -11.07 -2.15
C MET A 139 -16.33 -12.01 -1.10
N SER A 140 -16.68 -11.78 0.17
CA SER A 140 -16.20 -12.52 1.35
C SER A 140 -16.67 -13.99 1.45
N HIS A 141 -17.18 -14.60 0.38
CA HIS A 141 -17.76 -15.95 0.41
C HIS A 141 -17.37 -16.82 -0.79
N MET A 142 -16.26 -16.50 -1.46
CA MET A 142 -15.75 -17.34 -2.54
C MET A 142 -15.02 -18.55 -1.93
N LYS A 143 -15.77 -19.64 -1.75
CA LYS A 143 -15.23 -20.89 -1.23
C LYS A 143 -14.39 -21.59 -2.29
N GLU A 144 -13.45 -22.40 -1.84
CA GLU A 144 -12.76 -23.37 -2.68
C GLU A 144 -13.77 -24.41 -3.17
N THR A 145 -14.14 -24.28 -4.45
CA THR A 145 -14.96 -25.27 -5.16
C THR A 145 -14.36 -25.43 -6.55
N TYR A 146 -14.56 -26.59 -7.17
CA TYR A 146 -14.08 -26.84 -8.53
C TYR A 146 -14.55 -25.75 -9.52
N TYR A 147 -15.79 -25.31 -9.41
CA TYR A 147 -16.35 -24.25 -10.26
C TYR A 147 -15.62 -22.92 -10.08
N ASN A 148 -15.43 -22.49 -8.84
CA ASN A 148 -14.75 -21.24 -8.51
C ASN A 148 -13.26 -21.27 -8.91
N LEU A 149 -12.58 -22.41 -8.72
CA LEU A 149 -11.19 -22.60 -9.17
C LEU A 149 -11.09 -22.56 -10.69
N LYS A 150 -12.01 -23.24 -11.38
CA LYS A 150 -12.04 -23.24 -12.85
C LYS A 150 -12.25 -21.83 -13.40
N GLN A 151 -13.23 -21.09 -12.86
CA GLN A 151 -13.45 -19.70 -13.24
C GLN A 151 -12.21 -18.84 -12.97
N LEU A 152 -11.61 -18.95 -11.78
CA LEU A 152 -10.38 -18.21 -11.44
C LEU A 152 -9.26 -18.44 -12.46
N LEU A 153 -9.04 -19.70 -12.87
CA LEU A 153 -8.03 -20.06 -13.87
C LEU A 153 -8.36 -19.55 -15.27
N GLU A 154 -9.64 -19.55 -15.66
CA GLU A 154 -10.10 -18.97 -16.92
C GLU A 154 -9.87 -17.45 -16.95
N MET A 155 -10.20 -16.73 -15.87
CA MET A 155 -10.03 -15.27 -15.77
C MET A 155 -8.58 -14.82 -15.90
N ILE A 156 -7.62 -15.56 -15.31
CA ILE A 156 -6.19 -15.22 -15.41
C ILE A 156 -5.53 -15.75 -16.69
N ASN A 157 -6.32 -16.22 -17.67
CA ASN A 157 -5.83 -16.78 -18.93
C ASN A 157 -4.80 -17.91 -18.73
N TYR A 158 -5.02 -18.79 -17.75
CA TYR A 158 -4.07 -19.85 -17.39
C TYR A 158 -3.67 -20.73 -18.59
N SER A 159 -4.63 -21.05 -19.48
CA SER A 159 -4.39 -21.89 -20.66
C SER A 159 -3.36 -21.30 -21.63
N LYS A 160 -3.22 -19.98 -21.70
CA LYS A 160 -2.25 -19.28 -22.54
C LYS A 160 -0.82 -19.50 -22.04
N TYR A 161 -0.63 -19.43 -20.72
CA TYR A 161 0.70 -19.42 -20.11
C TYR A 161 1.16 -20.77 -19.58
N SER A 162 0.22 -21.68 -19.26
CA SER A 162 0.49 -23.02 -18.73
C SER A 162 1.44 -23.00 -17.52
N TRP A 163 1.28 -22.01 -16.65
CA TRP A 163 2.08 -21.87 -15.43
C TRP A 163 1.97 -23.12 -14.55
N GLN A 164 3.01 -23.41 -13.76
CA GLN A 164 2.88 -24.43 -12.73
C GLN A 164 1.93 -23.96 -11.63
N ILE A 165 0.98 -24.81 -11.20
CA ILE A 165 0.09 -24.51 -10.08
C ILE A 165 0.72 -25.03 -8.80
N CYS A 166 0.84 -24.15 -7.81
CA CYS A 166 1.12 -24.47 -6.42
C CYS A 166 -0.09 -24.05 -5.60
N ALA A 167 -0.61 -24.92 -4.73
CA ALA A 167 -1.76 -24.57 -3.92
C ALA A 167 -1.68 -25.28 -2.57
N ASP A 168 -2.11 -24.58 -1.54
CA ASP A 168 -2.43 -25.15 -0.23
C ASP A 168 -3.95 -25.32 -0.20
N LEU A 169 -4.41 -26.49 -0.69
CA LEU A 169 -5.83 -26.88 -0.79
C LEU A 169 -6.17 -27.83 0.36
#